data_AF-A0A366HKK1-F1
#
_entry.id   AF-A0A366HKK1-F1
#
_cell.length_a   1.000
_cell.length_b   1.000
_cell.length_c   1.000
_cell.angle_alpha   90.00
_cell.angle_beta   90.00
_cell.angle_gamma   90.00
#
_symmetry.space_group_name_H-M   'P 1'
#
loop_
_entity.id
_entity.type
_entity.pdbx_description
1 polymer ?
#
loop_
_entity_poly.entity_id
_entity_poly.type
_entity_poly.pdbx_seq_one_letter_code
_entity_poly.pdbx_strand_id
1 'polypeptide(L)'
;MAIMLVTLSKFQLSGTLEEIYTDHGGCSDGGKAMLRLVARLRGLPDNREVYALVSHGWLRLRPQDDFFSENPDYFRQVVLYAPDEKRYAVEYIMPEDVAPWPQALVRGETESEDEMVKMILVALDRSGEWANAA
;
A
#
# COMPACT_ATOMS: atom_id res chain seq x y z
N MET A 1 -7.76 8.89 19.33
CA MET A 1 -8.09 8.15 18.10
C MET A 1 -6.78 7.64 17.55
N ALA A 2 -6.61 6.33 17.41
CA ALA A 2 -5.46 5.77 16.71
C ALA A 2 -5.67 5.94 15.20
N ILE A 3 -4.60 6.22 14.47
CA ILE A 3 -4.60 6.51 13.03
C ILE A 3 -3.60 5.57 12.35
N MET A 4 -3.84 5.26 11.07
CA MET A 4 -2.96 4.34 10.35
C MET A 4 -1.61 5.02 10.12
N LEU A 5 -0.54 4.41 10.62
CA LEU A 5 0.81 4.91 10.41
C LEU A 5 1.33 4.39 9.07
N VAL A 6 1.37 5.25 8.06
CA VAL A 6 1.97 4.96 6.76
C VAL A 6 3.34 5.63 6.69
N THR A 7 4.39 4.84 6.93
CA THR A 7 5.79 5.31 7.06
C THR A 7 6.58 4.95 5.82
N LEU A 8 7.33 5.90 5.23
CA LEU A 8 8.23 5.59 4.12
C LEU A 8 9.31 4.60 4.60
N SER A 9 9.53 3.55 3.82
CA SER A 9 10.53 2.54 4.12
C SER A 9 11.94 3.14 4.19
N LYS A 10 12.74 2.74 5.19
CA LYS A 10 14.12 3.23 5.42
C LYS A 10 15.09 3.01 4.25
N PHE A 11 14.70 2.17 3.29
CA PHE A 11 15.50 1.86 2.10
C PHE A 11 15.36 2.92 0.99
N GLN A 12 14.43 3.86 1.12
CA GLN A 12 14.36 5.02 0.24
C GLN A 12 15.19 6.15 0.86
N LEU A 13 16.36 6.38 0.27
CA LEU A 13 17.50 7.08 0.87
C LEU A 13 17.31 8.61 1.05
N SER A 14 16.25 9.21 0.53
CA SER A 14 15.98 10.63 0.77
C SER A 14 14.53 11.02 0.51
N GLY A 15 13.96 11.75 1.47
CA GLY A 15 12.70 12.47 1.34
C GLY A 15 11.52 11.81 2.06
N THR A 16 10.38 12.48 2.05
CA THR A 16 9.07 11.99 2.51
C THR A 16 8.28 11.38 1.34
N LEU A 17 7.21 10.64 1.65
CA LEU A 17 6.24 10.17 0.64
C LEU A 17 5.75 11.31 -0.25
N GLU A 18 5.50 12.46 0.37
CA GLU A 18 5.09 13.70 -0.24
C GLU A 18 6.16 14.26 -1.16
N GLU A 19 7.42 14.31 -0.72
CA GLU A 19 8.54 14.80 -1.53
C GLU A 19 8.80 13.91 -2.74
N ILE A 20 8.72 12.58 -2.60
CA ILE A 20 8.92 11.65 -3.73
C ILE A 20 7.82 11.84 -4.79
N TYR A 21 6.56 11.88 -4.36
CA TYR A 21 5.46 12.12 -5.31
C TYR A 21 5.42 13.55 -5.83
N THR A 22 6.00 14.53 -5.14
CA THR A 22 6.09 15.92 -5.61
C THR A 22 7.25 16.12 -6.60
N ASP A 23 8.44 15.59 -6.32
CA ASP A 23 9.67 15.83 -7.11
C ASP A 23 9.73 15.00 -8.40
N HIS A 24 9.28 13.75 -8.37
CA HIS A 24 9.44 12.82 -9.51
C HIS A 24 8.15 12.66 -10.33
N GLY A 25 7.04 13.24 -9.88
CA GLY A 25 5.71 13.07 -10.46
C GLY A 25 4.63 14.00 -9.95
N GLY A 26 4.97 15.11 -9.28
CA GLY A 26 3.98 15.98 -8.59
C GLY A 26 2.97 16.63 -9.52
N CYS A 27 3.28 16.65 -10.82
CA CYS A 27 2.40 17.12 -11.86
C CYS A 27 1.62 16.01 -12.58
N SER A 28 1.88 14.72 -12.32
CA SER A 28 1.10 13.64 -12.94
C SER A 28 -0.17 13.37 -12.15
N ASP A 29 -1.25 13.09 -12.87
CA ASP A 29 -2.55 12.76 -12.28
C ASP A 29 -2.45 11.54 -11.35
N GLY A 30 -1.58 10.58 -11.66
CA GLY A 30 -1.32 9.41 -10.82
C GLY A 30 -0.63 9.74 -9.49
N GLY A 31 0.37 10.63 -9.49
CA GLY A 31 1.04 11.07 -8.26
C GLY A 31 0.07 11.77 -7.29
N LYS A 32 -0.79 12.64 -7.82
CA LYS A 32 -1.86 13.30 -7.05
C LYS A 32 -2.85 12.29 -6.49
N ALA A 33 -3.27 11.32 -7.30
CA ALA A 33 -4.18 10.25 -6.87
C ALA A 33 -3.58 9.43 -5.71
N MET A 34 -2.29 9.09 -5.80
CA MET A 34 -1.62 8.34 -4.73
C MET A 34 -1.48 9.14 -3.43
N LEU A 35 -1.13 10.43 -3.52
CA LEU A 35 -1.07 11.30 -2.34
C LEU A 35 -2.42 11.42 -1.63
N ARG A 36 -3.53 11.52 -2.39
CA ARG A 36 -4.87 11.49 -1.79
C ARG A 36 -5.16 10.17 -1.09
N LEU A 37 -4.82 9.04 -1.71
CA LEU A 37 -4.98 7.72 -1.07
C LEU A 37 -4.17 7.61 0.23
N VAL A 38 -2.90 8.04 0.24
CA VAL A 38 -2.07 8.04 1.45
C VAL A 38 -2.68 8.91 2.55
N ALA A 39 -3.16 10.11 2.21
CA ALA A 39 -3.84 10.99 3.14
C ALA A 39 -5.13 10.36 3.71
N ARG A 40 -5.92 9.70 2.86
CA ARG A 40 -7.13 8.97 3.25
C ARG A 40 -6.80 7.84 4.22
N LEU A 41 -5.80 7.01 3.91
CA LEU A 41 -5.38 5.89 4.75
C LEU A 41 -4.93 6.37 6.13
N ARG A 42 -4.09 7.40 6.20
CA ARG A 42 -3.66 8.02 7.46
C ARG A 42 -4.80 8.66 8.26
N GLY A 43 -5.91 9.00 7.62
CA GLY A 43 -7.11 9.54 8.27
C GLY A 43 -8.04 8.46 8.86
N LEU A 44 -7.81 7.18 8.56
CA LEU A 44 -8.66 6.09 9.05
C LEU A 44 -8.42 5.81 10.53
N PRO A 45 -9.48 5.47 11.30
CA PRO A 45 -9.36 5.02 12.69
C PRO A 45 -8.86 3.57 12.76
N ASP A 46 -7.70 3.32 12.19
CA ASP A 46 -7.05 2.01 12.08
C ASP A 46 -5.66 2.11 12.71
N ASN A 47 -5.32 1.27 13.67
CA ASN A 47 -4.06 1.37 14.40
C ASN A 47 -2.94 0.55 13.76
N ARG A 48 -3.09 0.03 12.53
CA ARG A 48 -2.01 -0.71 11.89
C ARG A 48 -0.81 0.18 11.57
N GLU A 49 0.38 -0.37 11.78
CA GLU A 49 1.62 0.20 11.27
C GLU A 49 1.94 -0.40 9.90
N VAL A 50 2.16 0.46 8.91
CA VAL A 50 2.34 0.09 7.52
C VAL A 50 3.56 0.82 6.96
N TYR A 51 4.46 0.06 6.34
CA TYR A 51 5.63 0.59 5.65
C TYR A 51 5.37 0.70 4.15
N ALA A 52 5.61 1.88 3.61
CA ALA A 52 5.38 2.27 2.24
C ALA A 52 6.68 2.25 1.44
N LEU A 53 6.70 1.51 0.34
CA LEU A 53 7.74 1.60 -0.70
C LEU A 53 7.11 2.21 -1.95
N VAL A 54 7.66 3.32 -2.43
CA VAL A 54 7.12 4.08 -3.56
C VAL A 54 7.92 3.94 -4.84
N SER A 55 7.20 3.92 -5.95
CA SER A 55 7.71 4.12 -7.30
C SER A 55 6.75 4.99 -8.12
N HIS A 56 7.16 5.37 -9.33
CA HIS A 56 6.46 6.34 -10.19
C HIS A 56 5.01 5.97 -10.54
N GLY A 57 4.62 4.70 -10.45
CA GLY A 57 3.27 4.24 -10.79
C GLY A 57 2.63 3.31 -9.76
N TRP A 58 3.26 3.08 -8.61
CA TRP A 58 2.73 2.20 -7.58
C TRP A 58 3.22 2.56 -6.18
N LEU A 59 2.43 2.14 -5.20
CA LEU A 59 2.75 2.17 -3.78
C LEU A 59 2.64 0.75 -3.24
N ARG A 60 3.71 0.24 -2.62
CA ARG A 60 3.69 -1.05 -1.92
C ARG A 60 3.58 -0.82 -0.43
N LEU A 61 2.57 -1.41 0.18
CA LEU A 61 2.35 -1.43 1.61
C LEU A 61 2.85 -2.76 2.17
N ARG A 62 3.54 -2.69 3.31
CA ARG A 62 4.19 -3.84 3.95
C ARG A 62 4.06 -3.81 5.47
N PRO A 63 4.04 -4.98 6.13
CA PRO A 63 3.95 -5.06 7.59
C PRO A 63 5.29 -4.80 8.31
N GLN A 64 6.42 -4.88 7.59
CA GLN A 64 7.76 -4.70 8.15
C GLN A 64 8.62 -3.81 7.24
N ASP A 65 9.54 -3.06 7.84
CA ASP A 65 10.53 -2.22 7.16
C ASP A 65 11.85 -2.98 6.92
N ASP A 66 11.79 -4.11 6.20
CA ASP A 66 12.93 -4.98 5.88
C ASP A 66 12.98 -5.37 4.38
N PHE A 67 13.98 -4.88 3.65
CA PHE A 67 14.08 -5.11 2.20
C PHE A 67 14.61 -6.50 1.82
N PHE A 68 15.15 -7.27 2.78
CA PHE A 68 15.93 -8.46 2.46
C PHE A 68 15.08 -9.71 2.19
N SER A 69 15.46 -10.41 1.12
CA SER A 69 14.86 -11.64 0.56
C SER A 69 14.98 -12.89 1.44
N GLU A 70 15.54 -12.78 2.65
CA GLU A 70 15.64 -13.90 3.60
C GLU A 70 14.36 -14.06 4.42
N ASN A 71 13.47 -13.07 4.38
CA ASN A 71 12.17 -13.16 5.02
C ASN A 71 11.19 -13.90 4.08
N PRO A 72 10.65 -15.09 4.46
CA PRO A 72 9.60 -15.75 3.69
C PRO A 72 8.35 -14.86 3.51
N ASP A 73 8.22 -13.82 4.32
CA ASP A 73 7.14 -12.83 4.26
C ASP A 73 7.38 -11.74 3.22
N TYR A 74 8.46 -11.82 2.43
CA TYR A 74 8.77 -10.90 1.34
C TYR A 74 7.60 -10.75 0.34
N PHE A 75 6.78 -11.79 0.19
CA PHE A 75 5.58 -11.77 -0.66
C PHE A 75 4.35 -11.14 0.00
N ARG A 76 4.38 -10.87 1.32
CA ARG A 76 3.29 -10.21 2.05
C ARG A 76 3.35 -8.71 1.83
N GLN A 77 2.71 -8.28 0.75
CA GLN A 77 2.59 -6.87 0.38
C GLN A 77 1.23 -6.61 -0.26
N VAL A 78 0.72 -5.40 -0.07
CA VAL A 78 -0.41 -4.87 -0.81
C VAL A 78 0.12 -3.83 -1.79
N VAL A 79 -0.12 -4.02 -3.07
CA VAL A 79 0.37 -3.13 -4.14
C VAL A 79 -0.77 -2.29 -4.65
N LEU A 80 -0.61 -0.98 -4.61
CA LEU A 80 -1.57 -0.01 -5.12
C LEU A 80 -1.05 0.57 -6.42
N TYR A 81 -1.94 0.74 -7.39
CA TYR A 81 -1.69 1.39 -8.66
C TYR A 81 -2.69 2.51 -8.86
N ALA A 82 -2.21 3.65 -9.34
CA ALA A 82 -3.03 4.79 -9.72
C ALA A 82 -2.40 5.46 -10.95
N PRO A 83 -2.61 4.95 -12.17
CA PRO A 83 -2.09 5.60 -13.39
C PRO A 83 -2.62 7.02 -13.59
N ASP A 84 -3.83 7.31 -13.10
CA ASP A 84 -4.46 8.63 -13.09
C ASP A 84 -5.48 8.74 -11.93
N GLU A 85 -6.22 9.85 -11.88
CA GLU A 85 -7.21 10.13 -10.83
C GLU A 85 -8.53 9.34 -10.95
N LYS A 86 -8.71 8.55 -12.00
CA LYS A 86 -9.96 7.83 -12.29
C LYS A 86 -9.78 6.32 -12.33
N ARG A 87 -8.56 5.81 -12.22
CA ARG A 87 -8.27 4.38 -12.33
C ARG A 87 -7.38 3.96 -11.19
N TYR A 88 -7.90 3.06 -10.38
CA TYR A 88 -7.19 2.49 -9.25
C TYR A 88 -7.15 0.97 -9.39
N ALA A 89 -6.04 0.37 -8.97
CA ALA A 89 -5.97 -1.06 -8.78
C ALA A 89 -5.26 -1.41 -7.48
N VAL A 90 -5.70 -2.48 -6.83
CA VAL A 90 -5.03 -3.08 -5.67
C VAL A 90 -4.73 -4.54 -5.96
N GLU A 91 -3.58 -4.99 -5.50
CA GLU A 91 -3.15 -6.38 -5.56
C GLU A 91 -2.64 -6.87 -4.21
N TYR A 92 -2.92 -8.14 -3.89
CA TYR A 92 -2.25 -8.84 -2.81
C TYR A 92 -2.15 -10.34 -3.11
N ILE A 93 -1.16 -10.99 -2.53
CA ILE A 93 -1.01 -12.45 -2.59
C ILE A 93 -1.79 -13.06 -1.42
N MET A 94 -2.63 -14.04 -1.69
CA MET A 94 -3.37 -14.77 -0.65
C MET A 94 -2.41 -15.57 0.23
N PRO A 95 -2.64 -15.61 1.55
CA PRO A 95 -1.91 -16.49 2.46
C PRO A 95 -2.02 -17.96 2.01
N GLU A 96 -0.89 -18.69 2.05
CA GLU A 96 -0.77 -20.05 1.53
C GLU A 96 -1.73 -21.06 2.20
N ASP A 97 -2.16 -20.80 3.43
CA ASP A 97 -3.11 -21.63 4.18
C ASP A 97 -4.56 -21.54 3.64
N VAL A 98 -4.89 -20.45 2.94
CA VAL A 98 -6.22 -20.22 2.35
C VAL A 98 -6.20 -20.11 0.82
N ALA A 99 -5.02 -20.06 0.20
CA ALA A 99 -4.86 -19.93 -1.23
C ALA A 99 -5.30 -21.22 -1.97
N PRO A 100 -6.01 -21.11 -3.11
CA PRO A 100 -6.42 -22.28 -3.90
C PRO A 100 -5.24 -22.96 -4.62
N TRP A 101 -4.14 -22.25 -4.82
CA TRP A 101 -2.86 -22.73 -5.33
C TRP A 101 -1.74 -21.81 -4.83
N PRO A 102 -0.46 -22.26 -4.84
CA PRO A 102 0.65 -21.45 -4.36
C PRO A 102 0.72 -20.08 -5.05
N GLN A 103 0.98 -19.03 -4.27
CA GLN A 103 1.10 -17.65 -4.75
C GLN A 103 -0.14 -17.11 -5.48
N ALA A 104 -1.35 -17.54 -5.09
CA ALA A 104 -2.59 -17.01 -5.66
C ALA A 104 -2.69 -15.49 -5.47
N LEU A 105 -2.85 -14.75 -6.57
CA LEU A 105 -2.95 -13.30 -6.59
C LEU A 105 -4.42 -12.86 -6.66
N VAL A 106 -4.80 -11.91 -5.83
CA VAL A 106 -6.07 -11.18 -5.93
C VAL A 106 -5.80 -9.80 -6.48
N ARG A 107 -6.53 -9.41 -7.51
CA ARG A 107 -6.50 -8.07 -8.12
C ARG A 107 -7.91 -7.49 -8.15
N GLY A 108 -8.05 -6.26 -7.66
CA GLY A 108 -9.27 -5.47 -7.76
C GLY A 108 -9.00 -4.16 -8.50
N GLU A 109 -9.99 -3.67 -9.25
CA GLU A 109 -9.92 -2.40 -9.96
C GLU A 109 -11.18 -1.59 -9.71
N THR A 110 -11.05 -0.27 -9.66
CA THR A 110 -12.17 0.64 -9.43
C THR A 110 -11.85 2.04 -9.97
N GLU A 111 -12.90 2.80 -10.28
CA GLU A 111 -12.80 4.22 -10.62
C GLU A 111 -13.17 5.15 -9.44
N SER A 112 -13.52 4.56 -8.29
CA SER A 112 -13.92 5.28 -7.08
C SER A 112 -12.83 5.21 -6.01
N GLU A 113 -12.36 6.37 -5.56
CA GLU A 113 -11.41 6.48 -4.45
C GLU A 113 -11.99 5.87 -3.15
N ASP A 114 -13.28 6.02 -2.90
CA ASP A 114 -13.94 5.45 -1.71
C ASP A 114 -13.96 3.92 -1.75
N GLU A 115 -14.27 3.34 -2.91
CA GLU A 115 -14.20 1.88 -3.09
C GLU A 115 -12.76 1.40 -3.02
N MET A 116 -11.80 2.17 -3.55
CA MET A 116 -10.39 1.84 -3.46
C MET A 116 -9.93 1.74 -2.01
N VAL A 117 -10.31 2.69 -1.15
CA VAL A 117 -10.01 2.62 0.29
C VAL A 117 -10.58 1.35 0.93
N LYS A 118 -11.81 0.95 0.59
CA LYS A 118 -12.40 -0.30 1.10
C LYS A 118 -11.63 -1.53 0.61
N MET A 119 -11.25 -1.56 -0.66
CA MET A 119 -10.49 -2.65 -1.24
C MET A 119 -9.09 -2.77 -0.63
N ILE A 120 -8.44 -1.65 -0.31
CA ILE A 120 -7.16 -1.63 0.41
C ILE A 120 -7.32 -2.26 1.79
N LEU A 121 -8.35 -1.86 2.56
CA LEU A 121 -8.59 -2.43 3.89
C LEU A 121 -8.85 -3.95 3.82
N VAL A 122 -9.63 -4.40 2.84
CA VAL A 122 -9.82 -5.84 2.60
C VAL A 122 -8.51 -6.52 2.23
N ALA A 123 -7.69 -5.91 1.37
CA ALA A 123 -6.40 -6.48 0.98
C ALA A 123 -5.47 -6.59 2.18
N LEU A 124 -5.40 -5.57 3.04
CA LEU A 124 -4.67 -5.63 4.30
C LEU A 124 -5.21 -6.76 5.19
N ASP A 125 -6.52 -6.83 5.44
CA ASP A 125 -7.11 -7.89 6.29
C ASP A 125 -6.88 -9.31 5.75
N ARG A 126 -6.82 -9.47 4.43
CA ARG A 126 -6.76 -10.78 3.76
C ARG A 126 -5.37 -11.22 3.35
N SER A 127 -4.38 -10.33 3.35
CA SER A 127 -3.00 -10.66 2.99
C SER A 127 -2.17 -11.24 4.15
N GLY A 128 -2.77 -11.42 5.33
CA GLY A 128 -2.12 -11.97 6.52
C GLY A 128 -2.11 -11.00 7.70
N GLU A 129 -1.24 -11.28 8.69
CA GLU A 129 -1.17 -10.47 9.91
C GLU A 129 -0.37 -9.17 9.70
N TRP A 130 -0.91 -8.07 10.23
CA TRP A 130 -0.29 -6.75 10.25
C TRP A 130 -0.06 -6.32 11.70
N ALA A 131 1.08 -5.71 11.97
CA ALA A 131 1.39 -5.22 13.31
C ALA A 131 0.43 -4.08 13.70
N ASN A 132 -0.08 -4.15 14.93
CA ASN A 132 -0.78 -3.03 15.55
C ASN A 132 0.27 -2.05 16.09
N ALA A 133 0.12 -0.76 15.78
CA ALA A 133 0.82 0.31 16.48
C ALA A 133 0.40 0.26 17.95
N ALA A 134 1.40 0.18 18.82
CA ALA A 134 1.24 0.17 20.28
C ALA A 134 0.80 1.53 20.83
#